data_AF-A0A6V7VUX5-F1
#
_entry.id   AF-A0A6V7VUX5-F1
#
_cell.length_a   1.000
_cell.length_b   1.000
_cell.length_c   1.000
_cell.angle_alpha   90.00
_cell.angle_beta   90.00
_cell.angle_gamma   90.00
#
_symmetry.space_group_name_H-M   'P 1'
#
loop_
_entity.id
_entity.type
_entity.pdbx_description
1 polymer ?
#
loop_
_entity_poly.entity_id
_entity_poly.type
_entity_poly.pdbx_seq_one_letter_code
_entity_poly.pdbx_strand_id
1 'polypeptide(L)'
;MHDLALKHRLISSQVNLRGNGTIQLSMEEKKTLVQEGFPVPTKLPLMREEEEALKIVRRKIKNKLSAQESRRKRKEYMDMLEKRVHAYFADNNALRQKLRQLEASNRFLLVQLQQKTSAEVGVSTSTSANDEQEQSSMNC
;
A
#
# COMPACT_ATOMS: atom_id res chain seq x y z
N MET A 1 3.25 -0.26 19.68
CA MET A 1 2.63 -1.60 19.90
C MET A 1 1.86 -1.67 21.22
N HIS A 2 2.46 -1.27 22.36
CA HIS A 2 1.76 -1.13 23.65
C HIS A 2 0.57 -0.13 23.58
N ASP A 3 0.74 0.98 22.86
CA ASP A 3 -0.28 2.02 22.70
C ASP A 3 -1.55 1.59 21.98
N LEU A 4 -1.48 0.68 21.00
CA LEU A 4 -2.67 0.19 20.30
C LEU A 4 -3.54 -0.68 21.21
N ALA A 5 -2.92 -1.51 22.05
CA ALA A 5 -3.65 -2.34 23.02
C ALA A 5 -4.29 -1.50 24.14
N LEU A 6 -3.63 -0.42 24.58
CA LEU A 6 -4.20 0.54 25.53
C LEU A 6 -5.31 1.39 24.91
N LYS A 7 -5.15 1.85 23.66
CA LYS A 7 -6.14 2.65 22.92
C LYS A 7 -7.45 1.90 22.68
N HIS A 8 -7.37 0.58 22.50
CA HIS A 8 -8.55 -0.30 22.41
C HIS A 8 -9.03 -0.84 23.77
N ARG A 9 -8.43 -0.43 24.91
CA ARG A 9 -8.72 -0.92 26.28
C ARG A 9 -8.69 -2.45 26.43
N LEU A 10 -7.87 -3.13 25.63
CA LEU A 10 -7.81 -4.60 25.61
C LEU A 10 -6.89 -5.18 26.69
N ILE A 11 -6.06 -4.35 27.33
CA ILE A 11 -5.13 -4.72 28.40
C ILE A 11 -5.13 -3.61 29.45
N SER A 12 -5.16 -3.96 30.74
CA SER A 12 -5.01 -3.00 31.84
C SER A 12 -3.65 -2.30 31.80
N SER A 13 -3.61 -0.97 31.98
CA SER A 13 -2.36 -0.21 32.17
C SER A 13 -1.60 -0.77 33.39
N GLN A 14 -0.31 -1.09 33.22
CA GLN A 14 0.53 -1.61 34.32
C GLN A 14 0.74 -0.60 35.47
N VAL A 15 0.38 0.67 35.28
CA VAL A 15 0.47 1.72 36.31
C VAL A 15 -0.43 1.43 37.51
N ASN A 16 -1.49 0.62 37.33
CA ASN A 16 -2.42 0.26 38.42
C ASN A 16 -2.06 -1.04 39.17
N LEU A 17 -0.95 -1.72 38.83
CA LEU A 17 -0.55 -2.98 39.49
C LEU A 17 0.41 -2.78 40.68
N ARG A 18 0.93 -1.56 40.89
CA ARG A 18 1.95 -1.27 41.92
C ARG A 18 1.39 -0.59 43.18
N GLY A 19 0.07 -0.44 43.29
CA GLY A 19 -0.61 0.11 44.46
C GLY A 19 -1.59 -0.89 45.04
N ASN A 20 -1.70 -0.97 46.36
CA ASN A 20 -2.67 -1.80 47.09
C ASN A 20 -4.13 -1.41 46.77
N GLY A 21 -4.62 -1.80 45.60
CA GLY A 21 -5.98 -1.51 45.14
C GLY A 21 -6.39 -2.49 44.05
N THR A 22 -7.64 -2.95 44.13
CA THR A 22 -8.35 -3.87 43.22
C THR A 22 -7.81 -3.96 41.79
N ILE A 23 -7.55 -5.19 41.32
CA ILE A 23 -7.10 -5.47 39.96
C ILE A 23 -8.18 -5.05 38.95
N GLN A 24 -7.94 -3.97 38.22
CA GLN A 24 -8.77 -3.57 37.09
C GLN A 24 -8.38 -4.38 35.84
N LEU A 25 -8.79 -5.65 35.79
CA LEU A 25 -8.71 -6.45 34.57
C LEU A 25 -9.78 -6.00 33.57
N SER A 26 -9.39 -5.78 32.31
CA SER A 26 -10.33 -5.55 31.22
C SER A 26 -11.21 -6.79 30.97
N MET A 27 -12.40 -6.61 30.40
CA MET A 27 -13.32 -7.72 30.11
C MET A 27 -12.67 -8.80 29.25
N GLU A 28 -11.82 -8.41 28.30
CA GLU A 28 -11.03 -9.33 27.47
C GLU A 28 -9.98 -10.13 28.26
N GLU A 29 -9.37 -9.55 29.30
CA GLU A 29 -8.40 -10.25 30.14
C GLU A 29 -9.09 -11.32 30.98
N LYS A 30 -10.26 -10.99 31.57
CA LYS A 30 -11.09 -11.96 32.32
C LYS A 30 -11.59 -13.09 31.42
N LYS A 31 -12.07 -12.76 30.21
CA LYS A 31 -12.56 -13.74 29.24
C LYS A 31 -11.46 -14.69 28.77
N THR A 32 -10.26 -14.16 28.50
CA THR A 32 -9.12 -14.99 28.05
C THR A 32 -8.57 -15.86 29.17
N LEU A 33 -8.56 -15.39 30.43
CA LEU A 33 -8.16 -16.21 31.58
C LEU A 33 -9.09 -17.41 31.79
N VAL A 34 -10.42 -17.19 31.76
CA VAL A 34 -11.41 -18.27 31.89
C VAL A 34 -11.30 -19.27 30.74
N GLN A 35 -11.11 -18.78 29.51
CA GLN A 35 -10.97 -19.63 28.33
C GLN A 35 -9.72 -20.51 28.38
N GLU A 36 -8.65 -20.04 29.03
CA GLU A 36 -7.40 -20.77 29.20
C GLU A 36 -7.40 -21.67 30.45
N GLY A 37 -8.51 -21.72 31.19
CA GLY A 37 -8.68 -22.59 32.36
C GLY A 37 -8.09 -22.03 33.65
N PHE A 38 -7.70 -20.75 33.69
CA PHE A 38 -7.16 -20.12 34.90
C PHE A 38 -8.30 -19.49 35.73
N PRO A 39 -8.34 -19.72 37.06
CA PRO A 39 -9.31 -19.08 37.94
C PRO A 39 -9.11 -17.56 37.90
N VAL A 40 -10.21 -16.80 37.84
CA VAL A 40 -10.15 -15.33 37.79
C VAL A 40 -9.75 -14.80 39.18
N PRO A 41 -8.55 -14.21 39.34
CA PRO A 41 -8.07 -13.80 40.66
C PRO A 41 -8.95 -12.69 41.23
N THR A 42 -9.47 -12.89 42.44
CA THR A 42 -10.43 -11.95 43.09
C THR A 42 -9.92 -11.38 44.42
N LYS A 43 -8.81 -11.87 45.00
CA LYS A 43 -8.20 -11.32 46.23
C LYS A 43 -6.67 -11.30 46.16
N LEU A 44 -6.06 -10.22 46.64
CA LEU A 44 -4.61 -10.11 46.85
C LEU A 44 -4.19 -10.82 48.17
N PRO A 45 -2.91 -11.24 48.29
CA PRO A 45 -1.83 -11.12 47.31
C PRO A 45 -1.93 -12.20 46.22
N LEU A 46 -1.62 -11.82 44.98
CA LEU A 46 -1.53 -12.77 43.87
C LEU A 46 -0.44 -13.80 44.18
N MET A 47 -0.76 -15.08 44.04
CA MET A 47 0.25 -16.14 44.10
C MET A 47 1.13 -16.05 42.83
N ARG A 48 2.41 -16.43 42.93
CA ARG A 48 3.39 -16.39 41.81
C ARG A 48 2.84 -17.01 40.50
N GLU A 49 1.97 -17.99 40.61
CA GLU A 49 1.30 -18.68 39.50
C GLU A 49 0.28 -17.79 38.76
N GLU A 50 -0.45 -16.93 39.48
CA GLU A 50 -1.46 -16.03 38.90
C GLU A 50 -0.81 -14.87 38.13
N GLU A 51 0.37 -14.41 38.58
CA GLU A 51 1.16 -13.40 37.87
C GLU A 51 1.72 -13.92 36.55
N GLU A 52 2.25 -15.16 36.53
CA GLU A 52 2.74 -15.80 35.31
C GLU A 52 1.59 -16.12 34.34
N ALA A 53 0.42 -16.57 34.83
CA ALA A 53 -0.77 -16.76 34.00
C ALA A 53 -1.22 -15.46 33.31
N LEU A 54 -1.29 -14.35 34.06
CA LEU A 54 -1.69 -13.05 33.52
C LEU A 54 -0.68 -12.53 32.49
N LYS A 55 0.62 -12.77 32.70
CA LYS A 55 1.68 -12.42 31.74
C LYS A 55 1.56 -13.21 30.43
N ILE A 56 1.24 -14.51 30.50
CA ILE A 56 0.98 -15.33 29.30
C ILE A 56 -0.25 -14.82 28.55
N VAL A 57 -1.35 -14.53 29.25
CA VAL A 57 -2.58 -13.98 28.64
C VAL A 57 -2.32 -12.63 27.98
N ARG A 58 -1.65 -11.71 28.66
CA ARG A 58 -1.26 -10.40 28.08
C ARG A 58 -0.37 -10.57 26.85
N ARG A 59 0.54 -11.56 26.85
CA ARG A 59 1.38 -11.89 25.69
C ARG A 59 0.53 -12.41 24.53
N LYS A 60 -0.41 -13.33 24.76
CA LYS A 60 -1.33 -13.86 23.74
C LYS A 60 -2.18 -12.76 23.11
N ILE A 61 -2.73 -11.84 23.90
CA ILE A 61 -3.52 -10.70 23.42
C ILE A 61 -2.65 -9.78 22.54
N LYS A 62 -1.44 -9.42 23.01
CA LYS A 62 -0.49 -8.62 22.20
C LYS A 62 -0.12 -9.29 20.88
N ASN A 63 0.13 -10.60 20.89
CA ASN A 63 0.47 -11.35 19.68
C ASN A 63 -0.69 -11.39 18.68
N LYS A 64 -1.92 -11.58 19.16
CA LYS A 64 -3.12 -11.57 18.33
C LYS A 64 -3.29 -10.23 17.61
N LEU A 65 -3.15 -9.12 18.33
CA LEU A 65 -3.22 -7.77 17.76
C LEU A 65 -2.08 -7.50 16.78
N SER A 66 -0.85 -7.88 17.12
CA SER A 66 0.31 -7.72 16.25
C SER A 66 0.17 -8.48 14.93
N ALA A 67 -0.34 -9.71 14.99
CA ALA A 67 -0.59 -10.51 13.80
C ALA A 67 -1.68 -9.90 12.92
N GLN A 68 -2.76 -9.39 13.52
CA GLN A 68 -3.83 -8.71 12.79
C GLN A 68 -3.34 -7.43 12.10
N GLU A 69 -2.60 -6.59 12.82
CA GLU A 69 -2.05 -5.35 12.29
C GLU A 69 -1.04 -5.62 11.16
N SER A 70 -0.21 -6.65 11.31
CA SER A 70 0.71 -7.09 10.25
C SER A 70 -0.03 -7.51 8.98
N ARG A 71 -1.11 -8.29 9.13
CA ARG A 71 -1.97 -8.69 8.00
C ARG A 71 -2.62 -7.49 7.35
N ARG A 72 -3.13 -6.53 8.14
CA ARG A 72 -3.72 -5.29 7.64
C ARG A 72 -2.73 -4.49 6.80
N LYS A 73 -1.53 -4.22 7.32
CA LYS A 73 -0.48 -3.49 6.60
C LYS A 73 -0.07 -4.17 5.29
N ARG A 74 0.04 -5.50 5.29
CA ARG A 74 0.32 -6.25 4.07
C ARG A 74 -0.78 -6.05 3.03
N LYS A 75 -2.06 -6.12 3.44
CA LYS A 75 -3.19 -5.87 2.55
C LYS A 75 -3.16 -4.45 1.98
N GLU A 76 -3.00 -3.45 2.84
CA GLU A 76 -2.92 -2.04 2.41
C GLU A 76 -1.77 -1.79 1.41
N TYR A 77 -0.62 -2.43 1.62
CA TYR A 77 0.50 -2.33 0.70
C TYR A 77 0.19 -2.97 -0.67
N MET A 78 -0.44 -4.15 -0.69
CA MET A 78 -0.91 -4.78 -1.95
C MET A 78 -1.94 -3.90 -2.65
N ASP A 79 -2.97 -3.44 -1.93
CA ASP A 79 -4.03 -2.57 -2.48
C ASP A 79 -3.42 -1.27 -3.07
N MET A 80 -2.39 -0.71 -2.42
CA MET A 80 -1.68 0.47 -2.92
C MET A 80 -0.88 0.17 -4.20
N LEU A 81 -0.19 -0.97 -4.27
CA LEU A 81 0.53 -1.38 -5.46
C LEU A 81 -0.42 -1.59 -6.64
N GLU A 82 -1.54 -2.29 -6.42
CA GLU A 82 -2.57 -2.52 -7.43
C GLU A 82 -3.12 -1.18 -7.98
N LYS A 83 -3.46 -0.24 -7.09
CA LYS A 83 -3.88 1.12 -7.47
C LYS A 83 -2.84 1.84 -8.33
N ARG A 84 -1.55 1.72 -7.97
CA ARG A 84 -0.46 2.36 -8.72
C ARG A 84 -0.30 1.75 -10.11
N VAL A 85 -0.38 0.43 -10.23
CA VAL A 85 -0.35 -0.26 -11.53
C VAL A 85 -1.52 0.18 -12.40
N HIS A 86 -2.73 0.28 -11.85
CA HIS A 86 -3.89 0.79 -12.57
C HIS A 86 -3.71 2.24 -13.04
N ALA A 87 -3.16 3.12 -12.20
CA ALA A 87 -2.85 4.50 -12.57
C ALA A 87 -1.85 4.56 -13.73
N TYR A 88 -0.72 3.83 -13.63
CA TYR A 88 0.27 3.78 -14.71
C TYR A 88 -0.29 3.22 -16.00
N PHE A 89 -1.16 2.21 -15.94
CA PHE A 89 -1.82 1.68 -17.11
C PHE A 89 -2.74 2.72 -17.78
N ALA A 90 -3.53 3.45 -17.00
CA ALA A 90 -4.38 4.52 -17.51
C ALA A 90 -3.57 5.64 -18.16
N ASP A 91 -2.52 6.10 -17.48
CA ASP A 91 -1.61 7.15 -17.99
C ASP A 91 -0.92 6.69 -19.28
N ASN A 92 -0.43 5.46 -19.34
CA ASN A 92 0.21 4.92 -20.53
C ASN A 92 -0.76 4.86 -21.72
N ASN A 93 -2.00 4.48 -21.49
CA ASN A 93 -3.03 4.47 -22.54
C ASN A 93 -3.34 5.88 -23.04
N ALA A 94 -3.46 6.87 -22.14
CA ALA A 94 -3.66 8.26 -22.52
C ALA A 94 -2.49 8.81 -23.34
N LEU A 95 -1.25 8.53 -22.93
CA LEU A 95 -0.05 8.91 -23.67
C LEU A 95 0.00 8.27 -25.06
N ARG A 96 -0.29 6.96 -25.15
CA ARG A 96 -0.37 6.25 -26.45
C ARG A 96 -1.44 6.84 -27.36
N GLN A 97 -2.59 7.23 -26.80
CA GLN A 97 -3.64 7.89 -27.59
C GLN A 97 -3.20 9.26 -28.11
N LYS A 98 -2.57 10.06 -27.25
CA LYS A 98 -2.02 11.37 -27.64
C LYS A 98 -0.94 11.23 -28.70
N LEU A 99 -0.07 10.24 -28.57
CA LEU A 99 0.97 9.94 -29.56
C LEU A 99 0.35 9.59 -30.92
N ARG A 100 -0.64 8.70 -30.96
CA ARG A 100 -1.38 8.39 -32.20
C ARG A 100 -2.04 9.62 -32.83
N GLN A 101 -2.63 10.51 -32.03
CA GLN A 101 -3.24 11.75 -32.52
C GLN A 101 -2.19 12.69 -33.14
N LEU A 102 -1.05 12.86 -32.47
CA LEU A 102 0.05 13.69 -32.97
C LEU A 102 0.67 13.11 -34.24
N GLU A 103 0.88 11.80 -34.30
CA GLU A 103 1.35 11.11 -35.51
C GLU A 103 0.38 11.31 -36.68
N ALA A 104 -0.93 11.19 -36.44
CA ALA A 104 -1.95 11.44 -37.46
C ALA A 104 -1.93 12.89 -37.94
N SER A 105 -1.84 13.86 -37.03
CA SER A 105 -1.74 15.29 -37.37
C SER A 105 -0.46 15.61 -38.13
N ASN A 106 0.68 15.06 -37.72
CA ASN A 106 1.95 15.25 -38.42
C ASN A 106 1.91 14.65 -39.82
N ARG A 107 1.38 13.45 -40.00
CA ARG A 107 1.17 12.85 -41.33
C ARG A 107 0.30 13.74 -42.21
N PHE A 108 -0.79 14.28 -41.67
CA PHE A 108 -1.67 15.18 -42.40
C PHE A 108 -0.96 16.48 -42.82
N LEU A 109 -0.21 17.11 -41.91
CA LEU A 109 0.55 18.33 -42.19
C LEU A 109 1.66 18.08 -43.22
N LEU A 110 2.37 16.95 -43.14
CA LEU A 110 3.39 16.57 -44.13
C LEU A 110 2.79 16.43 -45.53
N VAL A 111 1.62 15.80 -45.65
CA VAL A 111 0.89 15.70 -46.92
C VAL A 111 0.51 17.08 -47.45
N GLN A 112 0.02 18.00 -46.60
CA GLN A 112 -0.27 19.37 -47.03
C GLN A 112 0.97 20.12 -47.51
N LEU A 113 2.10 19.97 -46.80
CA LEU A 113 3.36 20.59 -47.18
C LEU A 113 3.85 20.05 -48.53
N GLN A 114 3.82 18.72 -48.74
CA GLN A 114 4.18 18.11 -50.02
C GLN A 114 3.30 18.61 -51.17
N GLN A 115 2.00 18.81 -50.95
CA GLN A 115 1.12 19.37 -51.97
C GLN A 115 1.48 20.82 -52.32
N LYS A 116 1.76 21.66 -51.31
CA LYS A 116 2.17 23.05 -51.53
C LYS A 116 3.53 23.15 -52.20
N THR A 117 4.53 22.40 -51.74
CA THR A 117 5.85 22.38 -52.36
C THR A 117 5.79 21.82 -53.78
N SER A 118 4.96 20.81 -54.06
CA SER A 118 4.77 20.31 -55.43
C SER A 118 4.11 21.35 -56.33
N ALA A 119 3.21 22.18 -55.80
CA ALA A 119 2.61 23.31 -56.52
C ALA A 119 3.62 24.46 -56.76
N GLU A 120 4.58 24.67 -55.86
CA GLU A 120 5.65 25.68 -55.99
C GLU A 120 6.84 25.19 -56.86
N VAL A 121 7.16 23.89 -56.85
CA VAL A 121 8.24 23.27 -57.63
C VAL A 121 7.89 23.12 -59.12
N GLY A 122 6.61 23.24 -59.48
CA GLY A 122 6.18 23.46 -60.87
C GLY A 122 6.72 24.76 -61.50
N VAL A 123 7.36 25.64 -60.71
CA VAL A 123 7.91 26.92 -61.18
C VAL A 123 9.45 27.02 -61.05
N SER A 124 10.13 26.09 -60.37
CA SER A 124 11.60 26.19 -60.18
C SER A 124 12.30 24.84 -60.01
N THR A 125 12.77 24.30 -61.14
CA THR A 125 14.02 23.54 -61.37
C THR A 125 14.64 22.69 -60.24
N SER A 126 14.74 21.38 -60.51
CA SER A 126 15.91 20.51 -60.31
C SER A 126 16.94 20.91 -59.22
N THR A 127 17.01 20.21 -58.08
CA THR A 127 18.29 19.93 -57.36
C THR A 127 18.11 18.80 -56.31
N SER A 128 18.87 17.73 -56.52
CA SER A 128 19.52 16.76 -55.61
C SER A 128 18.82 16.24 -54.34
N ALA A 129 18.52 14.94 -54.39
CA ALA A 129 18.24 14.08 -53.25
C ALA A 129 19.53 13.70 -52.50
N ASN A 130 19.48 13.73 -51.17
CA ASN A 130 20.17 12.84 -50.26
C ASN A 130 19.44 12.95 -48.92
N ASP A 131 18.95 11.83 -48.37
CA ASP A 131 18.82 11.73 -46.92
C ASP A 131 18.89 10.26 -46.49
N GLU A 132 19.72 10.08 -45.46
CA GLU A 132 20.24 8.85 -44.94
C GLU A 132 19.20 8.10 -44.10
N GLN A 133 19.21 6.77 -44.24
CA GLN A 133 18.45 5.86 -43.38
C GLN A 133 19.17 5.71 -42.04
N GLU A 134 18.62 6.30 -40.97
CA GLU A 134 19.02 5.95 -39.61
C GLU A 134 18.05 4.91 -39.03
N GLN A 135 18.58 3.70 -38.85
CA GLN A 135 17.95 2.57 -38.18
C GLN A 135 17.80 2.86 -36.68
N SER A 136 16.66 2.51 -36.08
CA SER A 136 16.60 2.28 -34.63
C SER A 136 15.96 0.93 -34.35
N SER A 137 16.82 0.05 -33.86
CA SER A 137 16.57 -1.34 -33.48
C SER A 137 15.57 -1.41 -32.32
N MET A 138 14.53 -2.25 -32.47
CA MET A 138 13.72 -2.70 -31.34
C MET A 138 14.57 -3.63 -30.46
N ASN A 139 14.81 -3.23 -29.21
CA ASN A 139 15.14 -4.18 -28.16
C ASN A 139 13.84 -4.88 -27.73
N CYS A 140 13.83 -6.21 -27.83
CA CYS A 140 12.91 -7.10 -27.14
C CYS A 140 13.65 -7.78 -25.99
#